data_AF-A0A1J4WA19-F1
#
_entry.id   AF-A0A1J4WA19-F1
#
_cell.length_a   1.000
_cell.length_b   1.000
_cell.length_c   1.000
_cell.angle_alpha   90.00
_cell.angle_beta   90.00
_cell.angle_gamma   90.00
#
_symmetry.space_group_name_H-M   'P 1'
#
loop_
_entity.id
_entity.type
_entity.pdbx_description
1 polymer ?
#
loop_
_entity_poly.entity_id
_entity_poly.type
_entity_poly.pdbx_seq_one_letter_code
_entity_poly.pdbx_strand_id
1 'polypeptide(L)'
;MRLIGNKTHGDLAEIGIAEFINQFMYDFKSVHIGKDLFRAKEHEEDIVIINEITKSKFPVSLKAYGDGPLQLSTDRDQKMFPYLERQGKRITDRKKIVKIFSSSAFSEFNNINVMPLIYDEKNKRCNIMVFDHEKASRQTTQILYIGKGKNLTSHGKGKSRKHPIFMFLDKDNSYICEVRYGGASANALQRGLWTQTKNATNYFDSITNGWIDYSHNHTLVKLFSLALNSTEAGHEEANKILQKDIEKLKKT
;
A
#
# COMPACT_ATOMS: atom_id res chain seq x y z
N MET A 1 0.53 28.70 -0.65
CA MET A 1 0.96 27.90 0.53
C MET A 1 0.10 26.66 0.85
N ARG A 2 -1.21 26.63 0.55
CA ARG A 2 -2.12 25.55 1.05
C ARG A 2 -2.17 24.22 0.26
N LEU A 3 -1.60 24.13 -0.95
CA LEU A 3 -1.64 22.89 -1.75
C LEU A 3 -0.58 21.86 -1.35
N ILE A 4 0.62 22.29 -0.95
CA ILE A 4 1.69 21.39 -0.48
C ILE A 4 1.70 21.27 1.05
N GLY A 5 1.30 22.33 1.78
CA GLY A 5 1.37 22.35 3.25
C GLY A 5 0.48 21.32 3.98
N ASN A 6 -0.47 20.70 3.28
CA ASN A 6 -1.35 19.65 3.81
C ASN A 6 -1.06 18.25 3.23
N LYS A 7 0.03 18.08 2.48
CA LYS A 7 0.36 16.83 1.78
C LYS A 7 1.24 15.96 2.69
N THR A 8 0.80 14.72 2.92
CA THR A 8 1.56 13.71 3.67
C THR A 8 2.63 13.07 2.77
N HIS A 9 3.55 12.28 3.33
CA HIS A 9 4.50 11.48 2.55
C HIS A 9 3.80 10.63 1.46
N GLY A 10 2.60 10.12 1.76
CA GLY A 10 1.76 9.40 0.81
C GLY A 10 1.34 10.28 -0.37
N ASP A 11 0.83 11.49 -0.11
CA ASP A 11 0.40 12.38 -1.19
C ASP A 11 1.54 12.81 -2.12
N LEU A 12 2.78 12.97 -1.61
CA LEU A 12 3.95 13.25 -2.45
C LEU A 12 4.38 12.02 -3.27
N ALA A 13 4.30 10.82 -2.69
CA ALA A 13 4.57 9.58 -3.42
C ALA A 13 3.53 9.36 -4.54
N GLU A 14 2.28 9.70 -4.31
CA GLU A 14 1.21 9.64 -5.32
C GLU A 14 1.50 10.53 -6.52
N ILE A 15 1.90 11.79 -6.28
CA ILE A 15 2.30 12.71 -7.34
C ILE A 15 3.54 12.17 -8.07
N GLY A 16 4.58 11.79 -7.32
CA GLY A 16 5.84 11.34 -7.90
C GLY A 16 5.67 10.11 -8.81
N ILE A 17 4.88 9.12 -8.39
CA ILE A 17 4.65 7.90 -9.17
C ILE A 17 3.78 8.20 -10.41
N ALA A 18 2.76 9.05 -10.28
CA ALA A 18 1.94 9.43 -11.42
C ALA A 18 2.75 10.17 -12.50
N GLU A 19 3.58 11.13 -12.10
CA GLU A 19 4.45 11.87 -13.01
C GLU A 19 5.53 10.98 -13.64
N PHE A 20 6.12 10.05 -12.87
CA PHE A 20 7.08 9.08 -13.41
C PHE A 20 6.47 8.26 -14.55
N ILE A 21 5.26 7.71 -14.35
CA ILE A 21 4.57 6.94 -15.39
C ILE A 21 4.33 7.81 -16.62
N ASN A 22 3.77 9.00 -16.43
CA ASN A 22 3.45 9.92 -17.54
C ASN A 22 4.69 10.36 -18.32
N GLN A 23 5.85 10.48 -17.66
CA GLN A 23 7.07 10.97 -18.30
C GLN A 23 7.88 9.85 -18.96
N PHE A 24 7.90 8.64 -18.39
CA PHE A 24 8.86 7.60 -18.76
C PHE A 24 8.22 6.32 -19.30
N MET A 25 6.90 6.12 -19.18
CA MET A 25 6.20 4.93 -19.67
C MET A 25 5.29 5.30 -20.83
N TYR A 26 5.82 5.39 -22.05
CA TYR A 26 5.12 5.96 -23.22
C TYR A 26 3.77 5.32 -23.57
N ASP A 27 3.59 4.03 -23.28
CA ASP A 27 2.33 3.32 -23.54
C ASP A 27 1.32 3.44 -22.40
N PHE A 28 1.64 4.24 -21.37
CA PHE A 28 0.85 4.37 -20.16
C PHE A 28 0.67 5.82 -19.75
N LYS A 29 -0.52 6.11 -19.23
CA LYS A 29 -0.88 7.37 -18.61
C LYS A 29 -1.35 7.12 -17.20
N SER A 30 -0.92 7.93 -16.24
CA SER A 30 -1.38 7.89 -14.86
C SER A 30 -2.17 9.15 -14.52
N VAL A 31 -3.29 8.98 -13.82
CA VAL A 31 -4.12 10.08 -13.34
C VAL A 31 -4.26 9.96 -11.82
N HIS A 32 -4.00 11.08 -11.14
CA HIS A 32 -4.26 11.19 -9.70
C HIS A 32 -5.76 11.29 -9.45
N ILE A 33 -6.30 10.44 -8.58
CA ILE A 33 -7.75 10.44 -8.29
C ILE A 33 -8.11 11.48 -7.21
N GLY A 34 -7.15 11.88 -6.37
CA GLY A 34 -7.37 12.91 -5.35
C GLY A 34 -8.36 12.51 -4.25
N LYS A 35 -8.47 13.38 -3.23
CA LYS A 35 -9.46 13.25 -2.14
C LYS A 35 -10.79 13.91 -2.49
N ASP A 36 -10.85 14.77 -3.50
CA ASP A 36 -12.09 15.51 -3.84
C ASP A 36 -13.09 14.67 -4.66
N LEU A 37 -12.62 13.62 -5.32
CA LEU A 37 -13.46 12.62 -6.00
C LEU A 37 -13.94 11.49 -5.06
N PHE A 38 -13.83 11.63 -3.73
CA PHE A 38 -14.21 10.60 -2.74
C PHE A 38 -15.67 10.12 -2.86
N ARG A 39 -16.54 10.91 -3.49
CA ARG A 39 -17.94 10.56 -3.75
C ARG A 39 -18.15 9.67 -4.99
N ALA A 40 -17.13 9.51 -5.84
CA ALA A 40 -17.16 8.72 -7.07
C ALA A 40 -16.18 7.52 -7.05
N LYS A 41 -15.42 7.31 -5.96
CA LYS A 41 -14.53 6.15 -5.83
C LYS A 41 -15.35 4.87 -5.65
N GLU A 42 -15.06 3.86 -6.47
CA GLU A 42 -15.60 2.51 -6.27
C GLU A 42 -14.76 1.73 -5.24
N HIS A 43 -13.44 2.01 -5.12
CA HIS A 43 -12.51 1.37 -4.17
C HIS A 43 -11.52 2.35 -3.47
N GLU A 44 -10.45 1.84 -2.86
CA GLU A 44 -9.40 2.59 -2.12
C GLU A 44 -8.23 3.05 -3.01
N GLU A 45 -8.47 3.34 -4.31
CA GLU A 45 -7.42 3.73 -5.26
C GLU A 45 -6.92 5.18 -5.09
N ASP A 46 -5.62 5.37 -5.32
CA ASP A 46 -4.93 6.67 -5.21
C ASP A 46 -4.56 7.21 -6.60
N ILE A 47 -4.18 6.32 -7.52
CA ILE A 47 -3.96 6.63 -8.94
C ILE A 47 -4.68 5.60 -9.82
N VAL A 48 -4.95 5.97 -11.06
CA VAL A 48 -5.35 5.03 -12.11
C VAL A 48 -4.34 5.09 -13.24
N ILE A 49 -3.74 3.94 -13.55
CA ILE A 49 -2.88 3.75 -14.72
C ILE A 49 -3.75 3.30 -15.88
N ILE A 50 -3.59 3.93 -17.03
CA ILE A 50 -4.33 3.67 -18.26
C ILE A 50 -3.31 3.24 -19.29
N ASN A 51 -3.45 2.04 -19.83
CA ASN A 51 -2.67 1.65 -21.00
C ASN A 51 -3.24 2.37 -22.22
N GLU A 52 -2.44 3.23 -22.86
CA GLU A 52 -2.92 4.10 -23.94
C GLU A 52 -3.24 3.32 -25.23
N ILE A 53 -2.69 2.12 -25.40
CA ILE A 53 -2.94 1.25 -26.56
C ILE A 53 -4.25 0.48 -26.38
N THR A 54 -4.38 -0.27 -25.29
CA THR A 54 -5.52 -1.18 -25.02
C THR A 54 -6.70 -0.49 -24.34
N LYS A 55 -6.49 0.70 -23.78
CA LYS A 55 -7.44 1.45 -22.94
C LYS A 55 -7.83 0.77 -21.61
N SER A 56 -7.15 -0.33 -21.26
CA SER A 56 -7.29 -0.99 -19.96
C SER A 56 -6.92 -0.05 -18.82
N LYS A 57 -7.72 -0.07 -17.74
CA LYS A 57 -7.51 0.74 -16.53
C LYS A 57 -7.08 -0.14 -15.37
N PHE A 58 -6.03 0.29 -14.68
CA PHE A 58 -5.46 -0.37 -13.53
C PHE A 58 -5.56 0.61 -12.35
N PRO A 59 -6.60 0.48 -11.49
CA PRO A 59 -6.63 1.21 -10.23
C PRO A 59 -5.52 0.70 -9.32
N VAL A 60 -4.78 1.62 -8.70
CA VAL A 60 -3.67 1.31 -7.81
C VAL A 60 -3.83 2.10 -6.51
N SER A 61 -3.74 1.40 -5.38
CA SER A 61 -3.55 2.05 -4.08
C SER A 61 -2.06 2.14 -3.79
N LEU A 62 -1.58 3.36 -3.59
CA LEU A 62 -0.20 3.67 -3.26
C LEU A 62 -0.06 3.76 -1.75
N LYS A 63 0.87 2.98 -1.21
CA LYS A 63 1.04 2.86 0.23
C LYS A 63 2.50 3.11 0.60
N ALA A 64 2.76 4.21 1.31
CA ALA A 64 4.10 4.57 1.78
C ALA A 64 4.24 4.13 3.25
N TYR A 65 5.01 3.07 3.52
CA TYR A 65 5.16 2.50 4.86
C TYR A 65 6.63 2.22 5.19
N GLY A 66 7.01 2.38 6.46
CA GLY A 66 8.26 1.83 6.96
C GLY A 66 8.22 0.30 6.96
N ASP A 67 9.37 -0.34 6.78
CA ASP A 67 9.48 -1.80 6.75
C ASP A 67 8.89 -2.47 8.01
N GLY A 68 7.78 -3.19 7.85
CA GLY A 68 6.97 -3.71 8.95
C GLY A 68 5.47 -3.83 8.61
N PRO A 69 4.56 -3.40 9.52
CA PRO A 69 3.13 -3.62 9.35
C PRO A 69 2.57 -2.81 8.19
N LEU A 70 1.90 -3.49 7.26
CA LEU A 70 1.26 -2.90 6.10
C LEU A 70 -0.25 -3.16 6.15
N GLN A 71 -1.06 -2.10 6.05
CA GLN A 71 -2.50 -2.24 5.87
C GLN A 71 -2.80 -2.42 4.38
N LEU A 72 -3.46 -3.51 4.01
CA LEU A 72 -3.84 -3.82 2.64
C LEU A 72 -5.24 -3.31 2.30
N SER A 73 -6.18 -3.35 3.25
CA SER A 73 -7.52 -2.75 3.13
C SER A 73 -7.99 -2.26 4.49
N THR A 74 -8.74 -1.16 4.48
CA THR A 74 -9.39 -0.60 5.67
C THR A 74 -10.67 -1.33 6.09
N ASP A 75 -11.17 -2.30 5.29
CA ASP A 75 -12.44 -3.01 5.48
C ASP A 75 -13.55 -2.03 5.93
N ARG A 76 -13.85 -1.06 5.05
CA ARG A 76 -14.69 0.11 5.38
C ARG A 76 -16.04 -0.30 5.96
N ASP A 77 -16.63 -1.35 5.40
CA ASP A 77 -17.94 -1.87 5.80
C ASP A 77 -17.86 -2.90 6.95
N GLN A 78 -16.66 -3.15 7.49
CA GLN A 78 -16.41 -4.07 8.61
C GLN A 78 -16.95 -5.49 8.37
N LYS A 79 -16.76 -6.02 7.16
CA LYS A 79 -17.33 -7.29 6.72
C LYS A 79 -16.44 -8.48 7.04
N MET A 80 -15.12 -8.34 6.95
CA MET A 80 -14.17 -9.47 6.98
C MET A 80 -14.13 -10.14 8.36
N PHE A 81 -13.92 -9.35 9.42
CA PHE A 81 -13.73 -9.91 10.76
C PHE A 81 -14.98 -10.64 11.29
N PRO A 82 -16.19 -10.03 11.27
CA PRO A 82 -17.40 -10.71 11.75
C PRO A 82 -17.75 -11.93 10.89
N TYR A 83 -17.42 -11.91 9.60
CA TYR A 83 -17.60 -13.08 8.73
C TYR A 83 -16.73 -14.26 9.18
N LEU A 84 -15.46 -14.01 9.48
CA LEU A 84 -14.54 -15.04 9.99
C LEU A 84 -14.95 -15.55 11.38
N GLU A 85 -15.46 -14.71 12.27
CA GLU A 85 -15.98 -15.16 13.58
C GLU A 85 -17.08 -16.21 13.44
N ARG A 86 -17.98 -16.05 12.46
CA ARG A 86 -19.03 -17.04 12.16
C ARG A 86 -18.48 -18.34 11.57
N GLN A 87 -17.27 -18.34 11.01
CA GLN A 87 -16.64 -19.53 10.46
C GLN A 87 -15.96 -20.40 11.54
N GLY A 88 -15.65 -19.84 12.71
CA GLY A 88 -15.01 -20.54 13.82
C GLY A 88 -13.54 -20.15 14.03
N LYS A 89 -12.95 -20.64 15.13
CA LYS A 89 -11.66 -20.16 15.64
C LYS A 89 -10.42 -20.79 14.97
N ARG A 90 -10.56 -21.95 14.35
CA ARG A 90 -9.50 -22.60 13.59
C ARG A 90 -10.12 -23.24 12.35
N ILE A 91 -9.63 -22.85 11.18
CA ILE A 91 -10.17 -23.25 9.90
C ILE A 91 -9.03 -23.85 9.10
N THR A 92 -9.10 -25.15 8.83
CA THR A 92 -8.11 -25.91 8.07
C THR A 92 -8.71 -26.66 6.87
N ASP A 93 -10.05 -26.69 6.77
CA ASP A 93 -10.73 -27.26 5.61
C ASP A 93 -10.51 -26.37 4.38
N ARG A 94 -9.83 -26.93 3.37
CA ARG A 94 -9.51 -26.23 2.12
C ARG A 94 -10.76 -25.73 1.40
N LYS A 95 -11.85 -26.50 1.36
CA LYS A 95 -13.09 -26.08 0.70
C LYS A 95 -13.67 -24.84 1.37
N LYS A 96 -13.61 -24.79 2.71
CA LYS A 96 -14.05 -23.65 3.50
C LYS A 96 -13.16 -22.43 3.31
N ILE A 97 -11.84 -22.60 3.25
CA ILE A 97 -10.88 -21.50 3.00
C ILE A 97 -11.14 -20.88 1.62
N VAL A 98 -11.29 -21.70 0.58
CA VAL A 98 -11.62 -21.22 -0.77
C VAL A 98 -12.94 -20.43 -0.76
N LYS A 99 -13.96 -20.95 -0.06
CA LYS A 99 -15.25 -20.26 0.08
C LYS A 99 -15.16 -18.92 0.81
N ILE A 100 -14.22 -18.77 1.76
CA ILE A 100 -13.99 -17.51 2.47
C ILE A 100 -13.45 -16.46 1.51
N PHE A 101 -12.41 -16.79 0.74
CA PHE A 101 -11.81 -15.85 -0.23
C PHE A 101 -12.77 -15.50 -1.38
N SER A 102 -13.65 -16.41 -1.76
CA SER A 102 -14.69 -16.15 -2.78
C SER A 102 -15.95 -15.47 -2.21
N SER A 103 -15.98 -15.13 -0.93
CA SER A 103 -17.15 -14.52 -0.30
C SER A 103 -17.23 -13.03 -0.59
N SER A 104 -18.43 -12.46 -0.55
CA SER A 104 -18.63 -11.01 -0.70
C SER A 104 -17.88 -10.19 0.36
N ALA A 105 -17.69 -10.75 1.56
CA ALA A 105 -16.91 -10.12 2.63
C ALA A 105 -15.42 -9.96 2.28
N PHE A 106 -14.90 -10.78 1.36
CA PHE A 106 -13.51 -10.75 0.90
C PHE A 106 -13.38 -10.26 -0.55
N SER A 107 -14.44 -9.70 -1.14
CA SER A 107 -14.41 -9.20 -2.53
C SER A 107 -13.29 -8.17 -2.77
N GLU A 108 -13.01 -7.31 -1.81
CA GLU A 108 -11.89 -6.34 -1.89
C GLU A 108 -10.50 -6.99 -1.87
N PHE A 109 -10.36 -8.20 -1.31
CA PHE A 109 -9.06 -8.89 -1.21
C PHE A 109 -8.44 -9.16 -2.59
N ASN A 110 -9.28 -9.44 -3.60
CA ASN A 110 -8.83 -9.75 -4.96
C ASN A 110 -8.80 -8.52 -5.88
N ASN A 111 -9.33 -7.38 -5.44
CA ASN A 111 -9.61 -6.25 -6.34
C ASN A 111 -8.67 -5.05 -6.13
N ILE A 112 -7.76 -5.10 -5.14
CA ILE A 112 -6.86 -3.96 -4.86
C ILE A 112 -5.42 -4.34 -5.22
N ASN A 113 -4.91 -3.71 -6.27
CA ASN A 113 -3.47 -3.66 -6.52
C ASN A 113 -2.84 -2.70 -5.52
N VAL A 114 -2.38 -3.23 -4.38
CA VAL A 114 -1.61 -2.46 -3.41
C VAL A 114 -0.16 -2.47 -3.88
N MET A 115 0.37 -1.29 -4.20
CA MET A 115 1.78 -1.10 -4.56
C MET A 115 2.47 -0.34 -3.43
N PRO A 116 2.91 -1.04 -2.37
CA PRO A 116 3.63 -0.40 -1.30
C PRO A 116 5.04 0.03 -1.72
N LEU A 117 5.35 1.29 -1.47
CA LEU A 117 6.71 1.78 -1.35
C LEU A 117 7.16 1.61 0.11
N ILE A 118 8.05 0.65 0.31
CA ILE A 118 8.58 0.28 1.61
C ILE A 118 9.92 0.97 1.82
N TYR A 119 10.07 1.66 2.94
CA TYR A 119 11.32 2.33 3.31
C TYR A 119 11.98 1.65 4.52
N ASP A 120 13.28 1.43 4.41
CA ASP A 120 14.15 1.13 5.53
C ASP A 120 15.00 2.38 5.79
N GLU A 121 14.41 3.31 6.53
CA GLU A 121 14.98 4.64 6.79
C GLU A 121 16.37 4.56 7.44
N LYS A 122 16.57 3.57 8.32
CA LYS A 122 17.85 3.36 9.01
C LYS A 122 18.98 3.11 8.02
N ASN A 123 18.70 2.34 6.97
CA ASN A 123 19.68 1.98 5.95
C ASN A 123 19.57 2.83 4.67
N LYS A 124 18.65 3.82 4.65
CA LYS A 124 18.39 4.72 3.50
C LYS A 124 18.16 3.95 2.20
N ARG A 125 17.27 2.98 2.25
CA ARG A 125 16.89 2.19 1.08
C ARG A 125 15.39 2.03 1.00
N CYS A 126 14.89 1.83 -0.20
CA CYS A 126 13.47 1.59 -0.46
C CYS A 126 13.26 0.42 -1.41
N ASN A 127 12.05 -0.13 -1.42
CA ASN A 127 11.65 -1.21 -2.29
C ASN A 127 10.19 -0.98 -2.69
N ILE A 128 9.89 -1.06 -3.99
CA ILE A 128 8.50 -1.06 -4.46
C ILE A 128 8.09 -2.51 -4.61
N MET A 129 7.13 -2.91 -3.79
CA MET A 129 6.67 -4.29 -3.74
C MET A 129 5.21 -4.36 -4.20
N VAL A 130 4.75 -5.54 -4.59
CA VAL A 130 3.34 -5.84 -4.88
C VAL A 130 2.95 -7.06 -4.09
N PHE A 131 1.84 -6.99 -3.36
CA PHE A 131 1.34 -8.14 -2.61
C PHE A 131 0.62 -9.11 -3.56
N ASP A 132 1.12 -10.35 -3.65
CA ASP A 132 0.55 -11.40 -4.49
C ASP A 132 -0.65 -12.06 -3.76
N HIS A 133 -1.81 -11.45 -3.93
CA HIS A 133 -3.06 -11.90 -3.32
C HIS A 133 -3.49 -13.29 -3.85
N GLU A 134 -3.22 -13.61 -5.11
CA GLU A 134 -3.54 -14.92 -5.70
C GLU A 134 -2.72 -16.02 -5.03
N LYS A 135 -1.40 -15.81 -4.89
CA LYS A 135 -0.51 -16.74 -4.17
C LYS A 135 -0.88 -16.83 -2.70
N ALA A 136 -1.18 -15.72 -2.04
CA ALA A 136 -1.62 -15.71 -0.64
C ALA A 136 -2.88 -16.56 -0.44
N SER A 137 -3.90 -16.39 -1.29
CA SER A 137 -5.14 -17.18 -1.25
C SER A 137 -4.88 -18.67 -1.55
N ARG A 138 -4.08 -18.93 -2.60
CA ARG A 138 -3.75 -20.29 -3.03
C ARG A 138 -2.97 -21.06 -1.97
N GLN A 139 -2.02 -20.42 -1.29
CA GLN A 139 -1.11 -21.07 -0.34
C GLN A 139 -1.63 -21.08 1.11
N THR A 140 -2.69 -20.33 1.43
CA THR A 140 -3.34 -20.42 2.74
C THR A 140 -3.86 -21.83 3.01
N THR A 141 -3.37 -22.47 4.06
CA THR A 141 -3.82 -23.79 4.55
C THR A 141 -4.53 -23.70 5.89
N GLN A 142 -4.29 -22.64 6.67
CA GLN A 142 -4.90 -22.45 7.97
C GLN A 142 -5.27 -20.99 8.21
N ILE A 143 -6.47 -20.76 8.75
CA ILE A 143 -6.89 -19.48 9.33
C ILE A 143 -7.11 -19.69 10.83
N LEU A 144 -6.43 -18.91 11.66
CA LEU A 144 -6.40 -19.07 13.11
C LEU A 144 -6.81 -17.80 13.84
N TYR A 145 -7.79 -17.91 14.72
CA TYR A 145 -8.21 -16.85 15.62
C TYR A 145 -7.21 -16.68 16.77
N ILE A 146 -6.74 -15.46 16.96
CA ILE A 146 -5.84 -15.06 18.04
C ILE A 146 -6.57 -14.03 18.88
N GLY A 147 -6.93 -14.47 20.09
CA GLY A 147 -7.64 -13.62 21.04
C GLY A 147 -6.78 -12.49 21.61
N LYS A 148 -7.46 -11.52 22.22
CA LYS A 148 -6.82 -10.46 23.02
C LYS A 148 -5.85 -11.07 24.03
N GLY A 149 -4.68 -10.44 24.17
CA GLY A 149 -3.66 -10.89 25.13
C GLY A 149 -2.77 -12.03 24.64
N LYS A 150 -3.06 -12.66 23.48
CA LYS A 150 -2.27 -13.79 22.95
C LYS A 150 -1.24 -13.34 21.91
N ASN A 151 -0.08 -13.99 21.92
CA ASN A 151 0.96 -13.89 20.89
C ASN A 151 1.23 -15.29 20.31
N LEU A 152 1.53 -15.36 19.01
CA LEU A 152 1.93 -16.60 18.33
C LEU A 152 3.43 -16.86 18.36
N THR A 153 4.24 -15.83 18.59
CA THR A 153 5.68 -16.01 18.77
C THR A 153 5.89 -16.75 20.08
N SER A 154 6.34 -18.00 19.98
CA SER A 154 6.73 -18.93 21.05
C SER A 154 7.88 -18.43 21.96
N HIS A 155 8.17 -17.12 21.95
CA HIS A 155 9.33 -16.51 22.60
C HIS A 155 8.96 -15.38 23.57
N GLY A 156 7.77 -15.40 24.18
CA GLY A 156 7.46 -14.74 25.47
C GLY A 156 7.75 -13.24 25.64
N LYS A 157 8.24 -12.54 24.62
CA LYS A 157 8.78 -11.17 24.70
C LYS A 157 8.20 -10.35 23.56
N GLY A 158 6.92 -10.01 23.70
CA GLY A 158 6.23 -9.07 22.83
C GLY A 158 5.02 -8.50 23.55
N LYS A 159 4.73 -7.20 23.36
CA LYS A 159 3.49 -6.60 23.87
C LYS A 159 2.31 -7.44 23.37
N SER A 160 1.46 -7.86 24.30
CA SER A 160 0.30 -8.68 23.96
C SER A 160 -0.68 -7.87 23.11
N ARG A 161 -1.32 -8.52 22.13
CA ARG A 161 -2.23 -7.81 21.21
C ARG A 161 -3.44 -7.28 21.96
N LYS A 162 -3.73 -5.99 21.80
CA LYS A 162 -4.88 -5.30 22.40
C LYS A 162 -6.22 -5.76 21.82
N HIS A 163 -6.23 -6.12 20.54
CA HIS A 163 -7.41 -6.54 19.79
C HIS A 163 -7.18 -7.91 19.14
N PRO A 164 -8.23 -8.73 18.98
CA PRO A 164 -8.10 -10.03 18.35
C PRO A 164 -7.86 -9.91 16.84
N ILE A 165 -7.30 -10.96 16.26
CA ILE A 165 -7.04 -11.10 14.83
C ILE A 165 -7.43 -12.48 14.33
N PHE A 166 -7.63 -12.61 13.03
CA PHE A 166 -7.54 -13.88 12.32
C PHE A 166 -6.27 -13.89 11.49
N MET A 167 -5.38 -14.84 11.75
CA MET A 167 -4.12 -14.99 11.04
C MET A 167 -4.22 -16.05 9.96
N PHE A 168 -3.67 -15.76 8.79
CA PHE A 168 -3.62 -16.64 7.64
C PHE A 168 -2.20 -17.21 7.53
N LEU A 169 -2.12 -18.54 7.46
CA LEU A 169 -0.88 -19.30 7.49
C LEU A 169 -0.81 -20.25 6.30
N ASP A 170 0.41 -20.50 5.82
CA ASP A 170 0.67 -21.51 4.81
C ASP A 170 0.89 -22.91 5.39
N LYS A 171 1.19 -23.86 4.51
CA LYS A 171 1.46 -25.27 4.85
C LYS A 171 2.60 -25.45 5.87
N ASP A 172 3.54 -24.50 5.93
CA ASP A 172 4.70 -24.54 6.82
C ASP A 172 4.44 -23.73 8.10
N ASN A 173 3.19 -23.29 8.31
CA ASN A 173 2.76 -22.36 9.35
C ASN A 173 3.44 -20.98 9.29
N SER A 174 3.94 -20.58 8.12
CA SER A 174 4.51 -19.24 7.93
C SER A 174 3.40 -18.21 7.78
N TYR A 175 3.68 -17.00 8.25
CA TYR A 175 2.73 -15.88 8.22
C TYR A 175 2.52 -15.37 6.79
N ILE A 176 1.25 -15.22 6.39
CA ILE A 176 0.87 -14.62 5.10
C ILE A 176 0.29 -13.22 5.32
N CYS A 177 -0.82 -13.15 6.07
CA CYS A 177 -1.55 -11.93 6.35
C CYS A 177 -2.45 -12.12 7.59
N GLU A 178 -3.12 -11.06 8.02
CA GLU A 178 -4.08 -11.09 9.11
C GLU A 178 -5.26 -10.15 8.88
N VAL A 179 -6.44 -10.54 9.34
CA VAL A 179 -7.60 -9.64 9.45
C VAL A 179 -7.67 -9.16 10.90
N ARG A 180 -7.60 -7.85 11.10
CA ARG A 180 -7.66 -7.21 12.42
C ARG A 180 -9.08 -6.77 12.76
N TYR A 181 -9.44 -6.91 14.04
CA TYR A 181 -10.74 -6.48 14.56
C TYR A 181 -10.99 -4.98 14.33
N GLY A 182 -12.22 -4.65 13.91
CA GLY A 182 -12.60 -3.31 13.50
C GLY A 182 -13.87 -2.71 14.09
N GLY A 183 -14.42 -3.28 15.17
CA GLY A 183 -15.63 -2.74 15.78
C GLY A 183 -15.47 -1.31 16.30
N ALA A 184 -16.56 -0.67 16.72
CA ALA A 184 -16.69 0.77 17.00
C ALA A 184 -15.59 1.41 17.89
N SER A 185 -14.88 0.62 18.69
CA SER A 185 -13.76 1.07 19.53
C SER A 185 -12.38 1.13 18.83
N ALA A 186 -12.26 0.65 17.59
CA ALA A 186 -10.99 0.56 16.85
C ALA A 186 -10.86 1.70 15.83
N ASN A 187 -9.67 2.30 15.74
CA ASN A 187 -9.36 3.30 14.71
C ASN A 187 -9.41 2.63 13.32
N ALA A 188 -9.73 3.38 12.27
CA ALA A 188 -9.64 2.92 10.87
C ALA A 188 -8.27 2.33 10.50
N LEU A 189 -7.20 2.87 11.08
CA LEU A 189 -5.83 2.37 10.95
C LEU A 189 -5.53 1.12 11.81
N GLN A 190 -6.54 0.49 12.40
CA GLN A 190 -6.37 -0.70 13.26
C GLN A 190 -7.21 -1.89 12.81
N ARG A 191 -8.00 -1.73 11.74
CA ARG A 191 -8.96 -2.72 11.25
C ARG A 191 -8.68 -3.17 9.83
N GLY A 192 -9.37 -4.21 9.39
CA GLY A 192 -9.32 -4.72 8.03
C GLY A 192 -8.13 -5.63 7.79
N LEU A 193 -7.69 -5.70 6.54
CA LEU A 193 -6.65 -6.63 6.10
C LEU A 193 -5.26 -6.04 6.28
N TRP A 194 -4.37 -6.81 6.87
CA TRP A 194 -3.00 -6.43 7.17
C TRP A 194 -2.03 -7.52 6.76
N THR A 195 -0.80 -7.13 6.47
CA THR A 195 0.35 -8.03 6.39
C THR A 195 1.56 -7.39 7.08
N GLN A 196 2.71 -8.05 7.02
CA GLN A 196 3.98 -7.64 7.59
C GLN A 196 5.05 -7.90 6.54
N THR A 197 5.59 -6.85 5.94
CA THR A 197 6.55 -6.97 4.82
C THR A 197 7.75 -7.82 5.19
N LYS A 198 8.22 -7.73 6.44
CA LYS A 198 9.33 -8.54 6.99
C LYS A 198 9.04 -10.02 7.11
N ASN A 199 7.81 -10.38 7.45
CA ASN A 199 7.44 -11.76 7.80
C ASN A 199 6.78 -12.50 6.64
N ALA A 200 6.18 -11.76 5.71
CA ALA A 200 5.47 -12.29 4.55
C ALA A 200 6.20 -11.97 3.24
N THR A 201 7.52 -11.77 3.25
CA THR A 201 8.33 -11.42 2.07
C THR A 201 8.07 -12.35 0.88
N ASN A 202 7.83 -13.64 1.13
CA ASN A 202 7.53 -14.64 0.11
C ASN A 202 6.22 -14.39 -0.66
N TYR A 203 5.35 -13.50 -0.16
CA TYR A 203 4.07 -13.12 -0.75
C TYR A 203 4.12 -11.73 -1.40
N PHE A 204 5.33 -11.22 -1.61
CA PHE A 204 5.56 -9.99 -2.32
C PHE A 204 6.50 -10.19 -3.49
N ASP A 205 6.17 -9.57 -4.62
CA ASP A 205 7.09 -9.39 -5.73
C ASP A 205 7.71 -8.00 -5.65
N SER A 206 9.03 -7.92 -5.80
CA SER A 206 9.74 -6.65 -5.83
C SER A 206 9.84 -6.15 -7.26
N ILE A 207 9.22 -5.02 -7.56
CA ILE A 207 9.31 -4.34 -8.86
C ILE A 207 10.72 -3.77 -9.06
N THR A 208 11.39 -3.41 -7.97
CA THR A 208 12.74 -2.85 -7.99
C THR A 208 13.85 -3.90 -8.00
N ASN A 209 13.51 -5.19 -8.12
CA ASN A 209 14.46 -6.32 -8.01
C ASN A 209 15.29 -6.30 -6.71
N GLY A 210 14.66 -5.88 -5.61
CA GLY A 210 15.28 -5.76 -4.30
C GLY A 210 15.28 -4.33 -3.76
N TRP A 211 16.14 -4.11 -2.77
CA TRP A 211 16.31 -2.79 -2.16
C TRP A 211 17.14 -1.87 -3.05
N ILE A 212 16.68 -0.64 -3.21
CA ILE A 212 17.41 0.45 -3.87
C ILE A 212 17.87 1.43 -2.80
N ASP A 213 19.16 1.72 -2.77
CA ASP A 213 19.71 2.75 -1.90
C ASP A 213 19.35 4.13 -2.43
N TYR A 214 18.99 5.04 -1.52
CA TYR A 214 18.76 6.44 -1.84
C TYR A 214 19.67 7.35 -1.02
N SER A 215 19.94 8.53 -1.56
CA SER A 215 20.67 9.58 -0.88
C SER A 215 19.84 10.85 -0.84
N HIS A 216 20.16 11.74 0.10
CA HIS A 216 19.50 13.04 0.16
C HIS A 216 20.00 13.92 -0.98
N ASN A 217 19.08 14.35 -1.86
CA ASN A 217 19.37 15.42 -2.80
C ASN A 217 19.16 16.77 -2.09
N HIS A 218 20.19 17.25 -1.39
CA HIS A 218 20.12 18.50 -0.64
C HIS A 218 19.85 19.72 -1.52
N THR A 219 20.27 19.70 -2.79
CA THR A 219 19.94 20.75 -3.77
C THR A 219 18.44 20.79 -4.04
N LEU A 220 17.81 19.64 -4.27
CA LEU A 220 16.37 19.55 -4.47
C LEU A 220 15.59 19.95 -3.21
N VAL A 221 16.05 19.53 -2.02
CA VAL A 221 15.48 19.99 -0.74
C VAL A 221 15.54 21.52 -0.63
N LYS A 222 16.67 22.13 -1.01
CA LYS A 222 16.82 23.58 -1.03
C LYS A 222 15.89 24.23 -2.06
N LEU A 223 15.74 23.64 -3.25
CA LEU A 223 14.82 24.13 -4.29
C LEU A 223 13.38 24.14 -3.79
N PHE A 224 12.91 23.05 -3.16
CA PHE A 224 11.57 23.03 -2.55
C PHE A 224 11.41 24.06 -1.44
N SER A 225 12.42 24.23 -0.59
CA SER A 225 12.43 25.27 0.44
C SER A 225 12.29 26.67 -0.17
N LEU A 226 13.00 26.96 -1.26
CA LEU A 226 12.87 28.24 -1.98
C LEU A 226 11.49 28.38 -2.62
N ALA A 227 10.98 27.34 -3.28
CA ALA A 227 9.66 27.33 -3.90
C ALA A 227 8.55 27.60 -2.88
N LEU A 228 8.59 27.01 -1.69
CA LEU A 228 7.55 27.22 -0.67
C LEU A 228 7.46 28.66 -0.15
N ASN A 229 8.56 29.43 -0.24
CA ASN A 229 8.66 30.78 0.31
C ASN A 229 8.67 31.89 -0.76
N SER A 230 8.69 31.53 -2.05
CA SER A 230 8.73 32.50 -3.15
C SER A 230 7.33 32.90 -3.63
N THR A 231 7.28 33.97 -4.41
CA THR A 231 6.07 34.47 -5.07
C THR A 231 5.73 33.62 -6.29
N GLU A 232 4.47 33.70 -6.75
CA GLU A 232 4.00 33.04 -7.98
C GLU A 232 4.84 33.41 -9.21
N ALA A 233 5.17 34.70 -9.37
CA ALA A 233 6.07 35.15 -10.43
C ALA A 233 7.47 34.48 -10.36
N GLY A 234 7.97 34.25 -9.15
CA GLY A 234 9.21 33.49 -8.94
C GLY A 234 9.07 32.02 -9.33
N HIS A 235 7.91 31.41 -9.08
CA HIS A 235 7.61 30.03 -9.51
C HIS A 235 7.52 29.92 -11.03
N GLU A 236 6.86 30.86 -11.70
CA GLU A 236 6.77 30.88 -13.16
C GLU A 236 8.14 30.95 -13.82
N GLU A 237 9.05 31.76 -13.29
CA GLU A 237 10.41 31.86 -13.81
C GLU A 237 11.22 30.59 -13.54
N ALA A 238 11.11 30.02 -12.33
CA ALA A 238 11.72 28.74 -12.01
C ALA A 238 11.23 27.63 -12.94
N ASN A 239 9.93 27.59 -13.26
CA ASN A 239 9.35 26.61 -14.19
C ASN A 239 9.98 26.71 -15.57
N LYS A 240 10.20 27.92 -16.12
CA LYS A 240 10.87 28.09 -17.41
C LYS A 240 12.30 27.58 -17.39
N ILE A 241 13.05 27.85 -16.31
CA ILE A 241 14.44 27.41 -16.16
C ILE A 241 14.50 25.87 -16.13
N LEU A 242 13.67 25.24 -15.31
CA LEU A 242 13.60 23.79 -15.18
C LEU A 242 13.13 23.12 -16.48
N GLN A 243 12.12 23.69 -17.16
CA GLN A 243 11.61 23.17 -18.42
C GLN A 243 12.69 23.18 -19.52
N LYS A 244 13.48 24.25 -19.63
CA LYS A 244 14.60 24.32 -20.57
C LYS A 244 15.66 23.25 -20.30
N ASP A 245 15.91 22.91 -19.04
CA ASP A 245 16.85 21.85 -18.67
C ASP A 245 16.32 20.47 -19.07
N ILE A 246 15.04 20.18 -18.77
CA ILE A 246 14.36 18.94 -19.17
C ILE A 246 14.37 18.75 -20.69
N GLU A 247 14.12 19.81 -21.46
CA GLU A 247 14.14 19.76 -22.93
C GLU A 247 15.52 19.48 -23.49
N LYS A 248 16.60 19.93 -22.82
CA LYS A 248 17.97 19.56 -23.20
C LYS A 248 18.21 18.07 -22.96
N LEU A 249 17.78 17.54 -21.83
CA LEU A 249 17.94 16.11 -21.51
C LEU A 249 17.26 15.21 -22.56
N LYS A 250 16.06 15.58 -23.03
CA LYS A 250 15.33 14.81 -24.07
C LYS A 250 16.03 14.74 -25.43
N LYS A 251 17.02 15.60 -25.71
CA LYS A 251 17.79 15.63 -26.97
C LYS A 251 19.10 14.83 -26.90
N THR A 252 19.41 14.27 -25.74
CA THR A 252 20.63 13.49 -25.47
C THR A 252 20.27 12.02 -25.47
#